data_AF-A0A3N5KLS3-F1
#
_entry.id   AF-A0A3N5KLS3-F1
#
_cell.length_a   1.000
_cell.length_b   1.000
_cell.length_c   1.000
_cell.angle_alpha   90.00
_cell.angle_beta   90.00
_cell.angle_gamma   90.00
#
_symmetry.space_group_name_H-M   'P 1'
#
loop_
_entity.id
_entity.type
_entity.pdbx_description
1 polymer ?
#
loop_
_entity_poly.entity_id
_entity_poly.type
_entity_poly.pdbx_seq_one_letter_code
_entity_poly.pdbx_strand_id
1 'polypeptide(L)'
;MRLVLVTDAWLPQTNGVVRTLSITTSLLQRLGHRVDIVEPAGFPTWPCPTYPEIRLAWRPYRRVARQLAELDPDCVHVATEGPLG
;
A
#
# COMPACT_ATOMS: atom_id res chain seq x y z
N MET A 1 2.45 -18.13 0.64
CA MET A 1 2.05 -17.23 -0.45
C MET A 1 2.78 -15.91 -0.31
N ARG A 2 3.06 -15.25 -1.43
CA ARG A 2 3.56 -13.90 -1.50
C ARG A 2 2.41 -12.98 -1.89
N LEU A 3 2.09 -12.06 -0.99
CA LEU A 3 0.99 -11.13 -1.11
C LEU A 3 1.54 -9.72 -1.24
N VAL A 4 0.96 -8.91 -2.11
CA VAL A 4 1.25 -7.47 -2.15
C VAL A 4 0.02 -6.71 -1.68
N LEU A 5 0.20 -5.86 -0.67
CA LEU A 5 -0.81 -4.91 -0.22
C LEU A 5 -0.51 -3.54 -0.84
N VAL A 6 -1.45 -3.01 -1.62
CA VAL A 6 -1.38 -1.66 -2.20
C VAL A 6 -2.31 -0.74 -1.42
N THR A 7 -1.80 0.38 -0.93
CA THR A 7 -2.59 1.35 -0.14
C THR A 7 -2.00 2.75 -0.22
N ASP A 8 -2.84 3.78 -0.34
CA ASP A 8 -2.48 5.19 -0.17
C ASP A 8 -2.41 5.62 1.32
N ALA A 9 -2.87 4.76 2.23
CA ALA A 9 -2.84 4.99 3.67
C ALA A 9 -1.87 3.99 4.34
N TRP A 10 -0.68 4.47 4.70
CA TRP A 10 0.32 3.71 5.45
C TRP A 10 1.02 4.56 6.51
N LEU A 11 1.95 3.94 7.25
CA LEU A 11 2.74 4.62 8.27
C LEU A 11 3.51 5.81 7.67
N PRO A 12 3.68 6.92 8.42
CA PRO A 12 3.38 7.11 9.85
C PRO A 12 1.95 7.54 10.19
N GLN A 13 0.99 7.49 9.24
CA GLN A 13 -0.38 7.93 9.51
C GLN A 13 -1.05 7.05 10.58
N THR A 14 -1.81 7.65 11.49
CA THR A 14 -2.50 6.95 12.59
C THR A 14 -4.02 7.00 12.42
N ASN A 15 -4.53 6.35 11.36
CA ASN A 15 -5.97 6.25 11.10
C ASN A 15 -6.45 4.78 11.15
N GLY A 16 -7.77 4.60 11.08
CA GLY A 16 -8.40 3.28 11.17
C GLY A 16 -7.98 2.32 10.04
N VAL A 17 -7.69 2.84 8.85
CA VAL A 17 -7.23 2.06 7.70
C VAL A 17 -5.84 1.50 7.97
N VAL A 18 -4.88 2.35 8.36
CA VAL A 18 -3.51 1.91 8.70
C VAL A 18 -3.53 0.87 9.80
N ARG A 19 -4.34 1.07 10.85
CA ARG A 19 -4.47 0.10 11.95
C ARG A 19 -4.97 -1.26 11.47
N THR A 20 -6.04 -1.26 10.67
CA THR A 20 -6.63 -2.49 10.14
C THR A 20 -5.64 -3.23 9.24
N LEU A 21 -5.03 -2.53 8.29
CA LEU A 21 -4.07 -3.11 7.37
C LEU A 21 -2.79 -3.61 8.06
N SER A 22 -2.31 -2.91 9.09
CA SER A 22 -1.17 -3.34 9.90
C SER A 22 -1.46 -4.63 10.67
N ILE A 23 -2.65 -4.74 11.28
CA ILE A 23 -3.08 -5.96 11.98
C ILE A 23 -3.23 -7.12 10.98
N THR A 24 -3.93 -6.91 9.88
CA THR A 24 -4.09 -7.92 8.82
C THR A 24 -2.74 -8.41 8.31
N THR A 25 -1.81 -7.49 8.01
CA THR A 25 -0.45 -7.83 7.58
C THR A 25 0.28 -8.67 8.62
N SER A 26 0.25 -8.27 9.89
CA SER A 26 0.88 -9.01 10.98
C SER A 26 0.30 -10.41 11.16
N LEU A 27 -1.02 -10.57 11.05
CA LEU A 27 -1.68 -11.86 11.14
C LEU A 27 -1.31 -12.76 9.95
N LEU A 28 -1.31 -12.24 8.72
CA LEU A 28 -0.90 -12.99 7.53
C LEU A 28 0.57 -13.44 7.63
N GLN A 29 1.45 -12.59 8.13
CA GLN A 29 2.85 -12.93 8.38
C GLN A 29 2.98 -14.05 9.42
N ARG A 30 2.21 -13.99 10.52
CA ARG A 30 2.16 -15.06 11.54
C ARG A 30 1.64 -16.39 10.98
N LEU A 31 0.79 -16.36 9.96
CA LEU A 31 0.32 -17.54 9.24
C LEU A 31 1.34 -18.07 8.20
N GLY A 32 2.53 -17.49 8.12
CA GLY A 32 3.60 -17.92 7.22
C GLY A 32 3.51 -17.35 5.81
N HIS A 33 2.71 -16.30 5.59
CA HIS A 33 2.68 -15.59 4.32
C HIS A 33 3.71 -14.46 4.28
N ARG A 34 4.30 -14.23 3.12
CA ARG A 34 5.12 -13.04 2.87
C ARG A 34 4.20 -11.93 2.41
N VAL A 35 4.23 -10.78 3.07
CA VAL A 35 3.44 -9.61 2.71
C VAL A 35 4.38 -8.45 2.43
N ASP A 36 4.40 -8.00 1.19
CA ASP A 36 5.12 -6.81 0.74
C ASP A 36 4.10 -5.65 0.62
N ILE A 37 4.48 -4.44 1.03
CA ILE A 37 3.57 -3.27 1.03
C ILE A 37 4.03 -2.28 -0.04
N VAL A 38 3.09 -1.85 -0.88
CA VAL A 38 3.24 -0.75 -1.83
C VAL A 38 2.45 0.43 -1.29
N GLU A 39 3.19 1.43 -0.82
CA GLU A 39 2.67 2.63 -0.18
C GLU A 39 3.18 3.91 -0.88
N PRO A 40 2.67 5.11 -0.55
CA PRO A 40 3.08 6.35 -1.21
C PRO A 40 4.53 6.76 -0.94
N ALA A 41 5.18 6.19 0.08
CA ALA A 41 6.58 6.46 0.37
C ALA A 41 7.46 6.12 -0.85
N GLY A 42 8.24 7.09 -1.33
CA GLY A 42 9.09 6.93 -2.51
C GLY A 42 8.45 7.34 -3.85
N PHE A 43 7.23 7.88 -3.82
CA PHE A 43 6.61 8.58 -4.94
C PHE A 43 6.63 10.10 -4.70
N PRO A 44 6.66 10.94 -5.75
CA PRO A 44 6.22 12.32 -5.61
C PRO A 44 4.77 12.31 -5.14
N THR A 45 4.43 13.09 -4.11
CA THR A 45 3.08 13.11 -3.53
C THR A 45 2.49 14.51 -3.49
N TRP A 46 1.17 14.58 -3.48
CA TRP A 46 0.39 15.79 -3.27
C TRP A 46 -0.67 15.55 -2.18
N PRO A 47 -1.03 16.58 -1.38
CA PRO A 47 -2.05 16.44 -0.36
C PRO A 47 -3.42 16.22 -1.01
N CYS A 48 -4.22 15.30 -0.45
CA CYS A 48 -5.61 15.13 -0.89
C CYS A 48 -6.42 16.42 -0.59
N PRO A 49 -7.26 16.92 -1.53
CA PRO A 49 -7.97 18.19 -1.35
C PRO A 49 -8.86 18.28 -0.11
N THR A 50 -9.51 17.17 0.28
CA THR A 50 -10.43 17.10 1.42
C THR A 50 -9.78 16.56 2.69
N TYR A 51 -8.63 15.89 2.57
CA TYR A 51 -7.88 15.26 3.67
C TYR A 51 -6.37 15.45 3.47
N PRO A 52 -5.81 16.65 3.74
CA PRO A 52 -4.43 16.99 3.41
C PRO A 52 -3.34 16.12 4.04
N GLU A 53 -3.68 15.42 5.14
CA GLU A 53 -2.84 14.41 5.79
C GLU A 53 -2.60 13.17 4.92
N ILE A 54 -3.50 12.89 3.96
CA ILE A 54 -3.35 11.82 3.00
C ILE A 54 -2.45 12.30 1.86
N ARG A 55 -1.34 11.62 1.69
CA ARG A 55 -0.34 11.89 0.65
C ARG A 55 -0.60 10.97 -0.55
N LEU A 56 -1.27 11.51 -1.56
CA LEU A 56 -1.60 10.77 -2.78
C LEU A 56 -0.39 10.66 -3.70
N ALA A 57 -0.12 9.48 -4.24
CA ALA A 57 1.01 9.28 -5.15
C ALA A 57 0.75 9.92 -6.53
N TRP A 58 1.75 10.62 -7.08
CA TRP A 58 1.68 11.21 -8.41
C TRP A 58 2.20 10.24 -9.47
N ARG A 59 1.33 9.85 -10.41
CA ARG A 59 1.64 8.95 -11.55
C ARG A 59 2.36 7.65 -11.14
N PRO A 60 1.81 6.85 -10.20
CA PRO A 60 2.54 5.74 -9.62
C PRO A 60 2.65 4.50 -10.51
N TYR A 61 1.74 4.34 -11.48
CA TYR A 61 1.51 3.08 -12.21
C TYR A 61 2.76 2.41 -12.77
N ARG A 62 3.69 3.16 -13.39
CA ARG A 62 4.90 2.57 -13.99
C ARG A 62 5.83 1.94 -12.94
N ARG A 63 5.94 2.55 -11.77
CA ARG A 63 6.79 2.04 -10.67
C ARG A 63 6.09 0.91 -9.94
N VAL A 64 4.78 1.02 -9.69
CA VAL A 64 3.97 -0.06 -9.11
C VAL A 64 4.04 -1.31 -9.99
N ALA A 65 3.84 -1.19 -11.30
CA ALA A 65 3.93 -2.31 -12.22
C ALA A 65 5.31 -2.98 -12.19
N ARG A 66 6.39 -2.19 -12.09
CA ARG A 66 7.75 -2.73 -11.94
C ARG A 66 7.92 -3.48 -10.62
N GLN A 67 7.48 -2.88 -9.50
CA GLN A 67 7.53 -3.52 -8.20
C GLN A 67 6.74 -4.83 -8.20
N LEU A 68 5.53 -4.86 -8.77
CA LEU A 68 4.74 -6.08 -8.88
C LEU A 68 5.45 -7.16 -9.72
N ALA A 69 6.10 -6.78 -10.82
CA ALA A 69 6.88 -7.72 -11.64
C ALA A 69 8.11 -8.26 -10.90
N GLU A 70 8.80 -7.44 -10.12
CA GLU A 70 9.96 -7.86 -9.29
C GLU A 70 9.53 -8.70 -8.08
N LEU A 71 8.35 -8.41 -7.54
CA LEU A 71 7.78 -9.12 -6.40
C LEU A 71 7.09 -10.42 -6.82
N ASP A 72 6.63 -10.58 -8.06
CA ASP A 72 5.96 -11.80 -8.53
C ASP A 72 4.95 -12.39 -7.50
N PRO A 73 3.93 -11.62 -7.07
CA PRO A 73 3.04 -12.04 -6.01
C PRO A 73 1.97 -13.02 -6.50
N ASP A 74 1.56 -13.94 -5.62
CA ASP A 74 0.42 -14.82 -5.84
C ASP A 74 -0.91 -14.04 -5.87
N CYS A 75 -0.98 -12.92 -5.14
CA CYS A 75 -2.18 -12.09 -5.04
C CYS A 75 -1.82 -10.64 -4.70
N VAL A 76 -2.59 -9.70 -5.27
CA VAL A 76 -2.51 -8.27 -4.98
C VAL A 76 -3.81 -7.82 -4.32
N HIS A 77 -3.71 -7.28 -3.11
CA HIS A 77 -4.83 -6.67 -2.39
C HIS A 77 -4.72 -5.15 -2.51
N VAL A 78 -5.67 -4.54 -3.21
CA VAL A 78 -5.79 -3.09 -3.36
C VAL A 78 -6.76 -2.58 -2.29
N ALA A 79 -6.26 -1.85 -1.30
CA ALA A 79 -6.99 -1.52 -0.07
C ALA A 79 -7.52 -0.09 -0.01
N THR A 80 -7.18 0.75 -0.98
CA THR A 80 -7.66 2.13 -1.10
C THR A 80 -8.19 2.36 -2.51
N GLU A 81 -8.79 3.52 -2.77
CA GLU A 81 -9.26 3.92 -4.11
C GLU A 81 -8.43 5.10 -4.67
N GLY A 82 -7.25 5.33 -4.11
CA GLY A 82 -6.39 6.45 -4.50
C GLY A 82 -5.51 6.12 -5.71
N PRO A 83 -4.56 7.01 -6.06
CA PRO A 83 -3.77 6.84 -7.28
C PRO A 83 -2.92 5.57 -7.34
N LEU A 84 -2.54 4.99 -6.20
CA LEU A 84 -1.76 3.73 -6.19
C LEU A 84 -2.56 2.52 -6.65
N GLY A 85 -3.88 2.60 -6.53
CA GLY A 85 -4.79 1.48 -6.70
C GLY A 85 -5.87 1.62 -5.66
#